data_AF-A0A2W6Z291-F1
#
_entry.id   AF-A0A2W6Z291-F1
#
_cell.length_a   1.000
_cell.length_b   1.000
_cell.length_c   1.000
_cell.angle_alpha   90.00
_cell.angle_beta   90.00
_cell.angle_gamma   90.00
#
_symmetry.space_group_name_H-M   'P 1'
#
loop_
_entity.id
_entity.type
_entity.pdbx_description
1 polymer ?
#
loop_
_entity_poly.entity_id
_entity_poly.type
_entity_poly.pdbx_seq_one_letter_code
_entity_poly.pdbx_strand_id
1 'polypeptide(L)'
;MALCQSLEADWVPARCETVVQIDTTTLALALRTLDRRSWLTISWHPQAARLHLGDAPPKGQDTFTFSQQLKHQISQLALVAIAPVAPWERAIDLQFGP
;
A
#
# COMPACT_ATOMS: atom_id res chain seq x y z
N MET A 1 4.58 13.21 10.95
CA MET A 1 3.44 12.27 10.77
C MET A 1 3.81 10.95 11.43
N ALA A 2 3.11 10.54 12.50
CA ALA A 2 3.46 9.32 13.26
C ALA A 2 3.27 8.03 12.46
N LEU A 3 2.31 7.99 11.52
CA LEU A 3 2.02 6.81 10.70
C LEU A 3 3.18 6.43 9.77
N CYS A 4 3.72 7.37 9.00
CA CYS A 4 4.86 7.08 8.10
C CYS A 4 6.05 6.56 8.89
N GLN A 5 6.34 7.18 10.04
CA GLN A 5 7.44 6.75 10.91
C GLN A 5 7.23 5.32 11.45
N SER A 6 5.99 4.96 11.84
CA SER A 6 5.70 3.58 12.27
C SER A 6 5.81 2.58 11.13
N LEU A 7 5.37 2.94 9.92
CA LEU A 7 5.45 2.05 8.76
C LEU A 7 6.89 1.87 8.29
N GLU A 8 7.70 2.92 8.31
CA GLU A 8 9.13 2.81 7.98
C GLU A 8 9.88 1.95 8.99
N ALA A 9 9.60 2.09 10.29
CA ALA A 9 10.29 1.31 11.32
C ALA A 9 9.96 -0.18 11.29
N ASP A 10 8.71 -0.55 10.99
CA ASP A 10 8.22 -1.92 11.13
C ASP A 10 8.06 -2.70 9.81
N TRP A 11 7.88 -1.99 8.69
CA TRP A 11 7.47 -2.57 7.41
C TRP A 11 8.37 -2.23 6.24
N VAL A 12 9.41 -1.43 6.43
CA VAL A 12 10.38 -1.15 5.38
C VAL A 12 11.72 -1.83 5.72
N PRO A 13 12.29 -2.65 4.81
CA PRO A 13 11.76 -3.01 3.50
C PRO A 13 10.68 -4.12 3.58
N ALA A 14 9.65 -4.03 2.73
CA ALA A 14 8.69 -5.12 2.52
C ALA A 14 8.41 -5.37 1.05
N ARG A 15 8.43 -6.64 0.63
CA ARG A 15 8.11 -7.04 -0.73
C ARG A 15 6.61 -6.91 -0.99
N CYS A 16 6.24 -6.23 -2.06
CA CYS A 16 4.86 -6.22 -2.55
C CYS A 16 4.58 -7.51 -3.32
N GLU A 17 3.71 -8.36 -2.80
CA GLU A 17 3.37 -9.64 -3.45
C GLU A 17 2.23 -9.49 -4.46
N THR A 18 1.24 -8.67 -4.11
CA THR A 18 0.07 -8.45 -4.96
C THR A 18 -0.65 -7.16 -4.62
N VAL A 19 -1.42 -6.68 -5.57
CA VAL A 19 -2.27 -5.50 -5.46
C VAL A 19 -3.68 -5.94 -5.80
N VAL A 20 -4.63 -5.55 -4.95
CA VAL A 20 -6.05 -5.79 -5.16
C VAL A 20 -6.80 -4.48 -4.99
N GLN A 21 -7.72 -4.18 -5.91
CA GLN A 21 -8.66 -3.07 -5.76
C GLN A 21 -9.97 -3.57 -5.14
N ILE A 22 -10.32 -3.02 -3.97
CA ILE A 22 -11.55 -3.39 -3.23
C ILE A 22 -12.75 -2.68 -3.84
N ASP A 23 -12.58 -1.40 -4.18
CA ASP A 23 -13.59 -0.53 -4.78
C ASP A 23 -12.93 0.54 -5.64
N THR A 24 -13.71 1.44 -6.24
CA THR A 24 -13.20 2.50 -7.14
C THR A 24 -12.21 3.47 -6.48
N THR A 25 -12.13 3.47 -5.15
CA THR A 25 -11.34 4.40 -4.34
C THR A 25 -10.41 3.74 -3.33
N THR A 26 -10.36 2.41 -3.26
CA THR A 26 -9.60 1.66 -2.24
C THR A 26 -8.75 0.56 -2.85
N LEU A 27 -7.45 0.61 -2.62
CA LEU A 27 -6.48 -0.45 -2.90
C LEU A 27 -6.03 -1.15 -1.62
N ALA A 28 -5.64 -2.40 -1.78
CA ALA A 28 -4.96 -3.20 -0.78
C ALA A 28 -3.68 -3.79 -1.40
N LEU A 29 -2.53 -3.47 -0.81
CA LEU A 29 -1.23 -4.01 -1.19
C LEU A 29 -0.84 -5.11 -0.20
N ALA A 30 -0.55 -6.31 -0.68
CA ALA A 30 0.01 -7.37 0.16
C ALA A 30 1.52 -7.11 0.34
N LEU A 31 1.92 -6.73 1.56
CA LEU A 31 3.30 -6.49 1.93
C LEU A 31 3.84 -7.66 2.75
N ARG A 32 5.04 -8.12 2.39
CA ARG A 32 5.75 -9.23 3.03
C ARG A 32 7.11 -8.77 3.54
N THR A 33 7.31 -8.83 4.85
CA THR A 33 8.65 -8.74 5.47
C THR A 33 9.23 -10.16 5.61
N LEU A 34 10.40 -10.27 6.24
CA LEU A 34 11.07 -11.55 6.47
C LEU A 34 10.24 -12.54 7.31
N ASP A 35 9.44 -12.02 8.24
CA ASP A 35 8.78 -12.74 9.32
C ASP A 35 7.25 -12.68 9.25
N ARG A 36 6.68 -11.67 8.58
CA ARG A 36 5.23 -11.41 8.58
C ARG A 36 4.71 -10.92 7.23
N ARG A 37 3.40 -11.09 7.05
CA ARG A 37 2.64 -10.59 5.91
C ARG A 37 1.47 -9.76 6.43
N SER A 38 1.26 -8.57 5.87
CA SER A 38 0.09 -7.74 6.14
C SER A 38 -0.41 -7.08 4.86
N TRP A 39 -1.57 -6.44 4.96
CA TRP A 39 -2.15 -5.68 3.87
C TRP A 39 -2.12 -4.19 4.19
N LEU A 40 -1.52 -3.40 3.31
CA LEU A 40 -1.59 -1.95 3.35
C LEU A 40 -2.81 -1.49 2.56
N THR A 41 -3.81 -0.97 3.26
CA THR A 41 -4.99 -0.37 2.64
C THR A 41 -4.70 1.10 2.33
N ILE A 42 -4.98 1.50 1.09
CA ILE A 42 -4.85 2.87 0.60
C ILE A 42 -6.21 3.27 0.04
N SER A 43 -6.88 4.19 0.71
CA SER A 43 -8.17 4.75 0.27
C SER A 43 -8.01 6.23 -0.02
N TRP A 44 -8.43 6.63 -1.22
CA TRP A 44 -8.56 8.03 -1.64
C TRP A 44 -10.03 8.47 -1.72
N HIS A 45 -10.91 7.81 -0.97
CA HIS A 45 -12.32 8.19 -0.89
C HIS A 45 -12.48 9.65 -0.43
N PRO A 46 -13.32 10.49 -1.08
CA PRO A 46 -13.40 11.93 -0.80
C PRO A 46 -13.68 12.30 0.66
N GLN A 47 -14.43 11.45 1.37
CA GLN A 47 -14.81 11.67 2.77
C GLN A 47 -14.06 10.77 3.77
N ALA A 48 -13.38 9.73 3.29
CA ALA A 48 -12.83 8.65 4.12
C ALA A 48 -11.43 8.20 3.65
N ALA A 49 -10.65 9.15 3.14
CA ALA A 49 -9.28 8.91 2.72
C ALA A 49 -8.42 8.49 3.91
N ARG A 50 -7.75 7.35 3.79
CA ARG A 50 -7.01 6.71 4.88
C ARG A 50 -5.93 5.79 4.33
N LEU A 51 -4.89 5.62 5.13
CA LEU A 51 -3.82 4.66 4.89
C LEU A 51 -3.57 3.92 6.21
N HIS A 52 -3.61 2.59 6.19
CA HIS A 52 -3.37 1.78 7.37
C HIS A 52 -3.00 0.35 6.99
N LEU A 53 -2.32 -0.34 7.90
CA LEU A 53 -2.16 -1.78 7.82
C LEU A 53 -3.38 -2.49 8.42
N GLY A 54 -3.69 -3.67 7.91
CA GLY A 54 -4.78 -4.47 8.45
C GLY A 54 -4.91 -5.82 7.76
N ASP A 55 -6.10 -6.37 7.89
CA ASP A 55 -6.43 -7.70 7.39
C ASP A 55 -6.54 -7.75 5.86
N ALA A 56 -6.53 -8.98 5.35
CA ALA A 56 -6.73 -9.22 3.94
C ALA A 56 -8.06 -8.65 3.44
N PRO A 57 -8.09 -8.07 2.23
CA PRO A 57 -9.33 -7.61 1.63
C PRO A 57 -10.30 -8.79 1.44
N PRO A 58 -11.63 -8.53 1.40
CA PRO A 58 -12.62 -9.56 1.15
C PRO A 58 -12.31 -10.31 -0.15
N LYS A 59 -12.48 -11.63 -0.13
CA LYS A 59 -12.18 -12.49 -1.28
C LYS A 59 -13.19 -12.21 -2.39
N GLY A 60 -12.75 -11.53 -3.44
CA GLY A 60 -13.50 -11.25 -4.66
C GLY A 60 -12.59 -11.27 -5.88
N GLN A 61 -13.18 -11.40 -7.07
CA GLN A 61 -12.43 -11.22 -8.31
C GLN A 61 -12.14 -9.74 -8.49
N ASP A 62 -10.86 -9.40 -8.59
CA ASP A 62 -10.43 -8.06 -8.96
C ASP A 62 -10.54 -7.89 -10.47
N THR A 63 -11.58 -7.18 -10.91
CA THR A 63 -11.85 -6.90 -12.32
C THR A 63 -11.35 -5.52 -12.76
N PHE A 64 -10.67 -4.76 -11.89
CA PHE A 64 -10.23 -3.42 -12.21
C PHE A 64 -8.94 -3.46 -13.03
N THR A 65 -8.88 -2.65 -14.09
CA THR A 65 -7.67 -2.54 -14.92
C THR A 65 -6.55 -1.82 -14.19
N PHE A 66 -6.88 -0.89 -13.29
CA PHE A 66 -5.91 -0.12 -12.53
C PHE A 66 -5.10 -0.99 -11.56
N SER A 67 -5.74 -1.86 -10.78
CA SER A 67 -5.05 -2.84 -9.95
C SER A 67 -4.20 -3.81 -10.77
N GLN A 68 -4.67 -4.24 -11.94
CA GLN A 68 -3.90 -5.11 -12.83
C GLN A 68 -2.62 -4.41 -13.31
N GLN A 69 -2.71 -3.14 -13.72
CA GLN A 69 -1.55 -2.34 -14.11
C GLN A 69 -0.57 -2.13 -12.93
N LEU A 70 -1.08 -1.81 -11.74
CA LEU A 70 -0.24 -1.67 -10.56
C LEU A 70 0.43 -2.99 -10.20
N LYS A 71 -0.33 -4.08 -10.15
CA LYS A 71 0.21 -5.42 -9.91
C LYS A 71 1.36 -5.71 -10.87
N HIS A 72 1.21 -5.45 -12.16
CA HIS A 72 2.31 -5.67 -13.10
C HIS A 72 3.54 -4.82 -12.82
N GLN A 73 3.35 -3.55 -12.44
CA GLN A 73 4.46 -2.61 -12.18
C GLN A 73 5.19 -2.85 -10.85
N ILE A 74 4.49 -3.26 -9.79
CA ILE A 74 5.05 -3.28 -8.43
C ILE A 74 5.03 -4.64 -7.73
N SER A 75 4.38 -5.69 -8.25
CA SER A 75 4.22 -7.00 -7.56
C SER A 75 5.50 -7.84 -7.37
N GLN A 76 6.66 -7.27 -7.68
CA GLN A 76 7.96 -7.90 -7.37
C GLN A 76 8.96 -6.92 -6.76
N LEU A 77 8.55 -5.67 -6.56
CA LEU A 77 9.39 -4.64 -5.94
C LEU A 77 9.19 -4.66 -4.42
N ALA A 78 10.22 -4.21 -3.72
CA ALA A 78 10.13 -3.92 -2.30
C ALA A 78 9.73 -2.46 -2.09
N LEU A 79 8.81 -2.22 -1.16
CA LEU A 79 8.60 -0.90 -0.57
C LEU A 79 9.85 -0.58 0.26
N VAL A 80 10.62 0.42 -0.17
CA VAL A 80 11.93 0.77 0.39
C VAL A 80 11.93 2.08 1.18
N ALA A 81 10.90 2.92 1.04
CA ALA A 81 10.72 4.14 1.82
C ALA A 81 9.26 4.62 1.79
N ILE A 82 8.85 5.37 2.81
CA ILE A 82 7.52 6.00 2.91
C ILE A 82 7.67 7.42 3.47
N ALA A 83 7.60 8.42 2.60
CA ALA A 83 7.84 9.81 2.99
C ALA A 83 6.62 10.70 2.70
N PRO A 84 6.33 11.72 3.54
CA PRO A 84 5.41 12.77 3.13
C PRO A 84 6.02 13.56 1.96
N VAL A 85 5.20 13.94 0.98
CA VAL A 85 5.66 14.69 -0.21
C VAL A 85 6.14 16.09 0.16
N ALA A 86 5.47 16.74 1.11
CA ALA A 86 5.86 18.03 1.65
C ALA A 86 5.45 18.15 3.14
N PRO A 87 6.07 19.08 3.89
CA PRO A 87 5.63 19.38 5.25
C PRO A 87 4.15 19.76 5.28
N TRP A 88 3.38 19.13 6.17
CA TRP A 88 1.95 19.39 6.40
C TRP A 88 0.98 18.97 5.29
N GLU A 89 1.46 18.42 4.18
CA GLU A 89 0.59 17.83 3.17
C GLU A 89 0.11 16.44 3.57
N ARG A 90 -1.11 16.09 3.14
CA ARG A 90 -1.68 14.74 3.29
C ARG A 90 -1.37 13.87 2.07
N ALA A 91 -0.19 14.05 1.50
CA ALA A 91 0.33 13.29 0.37
C ALA A 91 1.54 12.46 0.84
N ILE A 92 1.54 11.18 0.50
CA ILE A 92 2.56 10.22 0.89
C ILE A 92 3.15 9.62 -0.38
N ASP A 93 4.46 9.66 -0.47
CA ASP A 93 5.25 8.97 -1.49
C ASP A 93 5.62 7.56 -1.00
N LEU A 94 5.24 6.54 -1.78
CA LEU A 94 5.53 5.14 -1.53
C LEU A 94 6.58 4.69 -2.55
N GLN A 95 7.82 4.49 -2.10
CA GLN A 95 8.93 4.22 -3.00
C GLN A 95 9.15 2.72 -3.15
N PHE A 96 9.02 2.22 -4.38
CA PHE A 96 9.25 0.82 -4.71
C PHE A 96 10.56 0.64 -5.47
N GLY A 97 11.42 -0.26 -4.99
CA GLY A 97 12.74 -0.53 -5.56
C GLY A 97 13.03 -2.04 -5.70
N PRO A 98 14.03 -2.42 -6.52
CA PRO A 98 14.49 -3.80 -6.67
C PRO A 98 15.18 -4.34 -5.41
#